data_AF-D2AR94-F1
#
_entry.id   AF-D2AR94-F1
#
_cell.length_a   1.000
_cell.length_b   1.000
_cell.length_c   1.000
_cell.angle_alpha   90.00
_cell.angle_beta   90.00
_cell.angle_gamma   90.00
#
_symmetry.space_group_name_H-M   'P 1'
#
loop_
_entity.id
_entity.type
_entity.pdbx_description
1 polymer ?
#
loop_
_entity_poly.entity_id
_entity_poly.type
_entity_poly.pdbx_seq_one_letter_code
_entity_poly.pdbx_strand_id
1 'polypeptide(L)'
;MRKAPLIAVLAAGLTGCGLVSSPFAQPPAPPGTASPSPSGTAPTPAPSPSAESVRLTVPDAKKAAASWVAEHNRTVKDRDWWDDASKRDELFWDGTRHEVVLDQGHVEDGDKGKIRKPIRLTGRQTYYVPRRQPPGGEWFILQATYRGQDRPHVLAFWRPEGESFKLAAKSPLHYGQRIPAPQLDAEGYVAAAPRVDGTAIALEYMAFWNNSTDKRGGTRGYRLAKDNYSRLAHPRVSKGLYASFSSFTASYGFRTRDGGSFYVFSLLNPPKAIFQVLTIGGFVPRGGKAIQELAGDWYA
;
A
#
# COMPACT_ATOMS: atom_id res chain seq x y z
N MET A 1 -38.89 -39.32 25.90
CA MET A 1 -37.46 -39.67 26.12
C MET A 1 -36.62 -38.75 25.24
N ARG A 2 -36.13 -37.61 25.77
CA ARG A 2 -34.71 -37.35 26.08
C ARG A 2 -33.71 -37.94 25.06
N LYS A 3 -32.94 -37.09 24.38
CA LYS A 3 -31.55 -36.73 24.78
C LYS A 3 -30.93 -35.74 23.77
N ALA A 4 -30.47 -34.60 24.30
CA ALA A 4 -29.44 -33.74 23.70
C ALA A 4 -28.05 -34.36 23.92
N PRO A 5 -27.04 -33.90 23.17
CA PRO A 5 -25.75 -33.56 23.79
C PRO A 5 -25.21 -32.20 23.26
N LEU A 6 -24.90 -31.24 24.14
CA LEU A 6 -23.73 -31.08 25.01
C LEU A 6 -22.63 -30.23 24.36
N ILE A 7 -22.65 -28.95 24.73
CA ILE A 7 -21.60 -27.94 24.53
C ILE A 7 -20.46 -28.26 25.50
N ALA A 8 -19.23 -28.39 25.00
CA ALA A 8 -18.03 -28.43 25.81
C ALA A 8 -17.33 -27.06 25.72
N VAL A 9 -17.35 -26.33 26.84
CA VAL A 9 -16.51 -25.17 27.09
C VAL A 9 -15.19 -25.69 27.64
N LEU A 10 -14.06 -25.36 26.99
CA LEU A 10 -12.74 -25.55 27.58
C LEU A 10 -12.25 -24.20 28.13
N ALA A 11 -12.29 -24.08 29.45
CA ALA A 11 -11.56 -23.08 30.21
C ALA A 11 -10.35 -23.76 30.85
N ALA A 12 -9.16 -23.25 30.56
CA ALA A 12 -7.94 -23.38 31.34
C ALA A 12 -7.22 -22.04 31.16
N GLY A 13 -6.80 -21.29 32.16
CA GLY A 13 -6.35 -21.66 33.50
C GLY A 13 -5.08 -20.85 33.73
N LEU A 14 -5.18 -19.85 34.60
CA LEU A 14 -4.11 -18.92 34.98
C LEU A 14 -2.88 -19.66 35.51
N THR A 15 -1.67 -19.19 35.17
CA THR A 15 -0.59 -18.78 36.11
C THR A 15 0.71 -18.53 35.36
N GLY A 16 1.40 -17.44 35.70
CA GLY A 16 2.71 -17.11 35.13
C GLY A 16 3.09 -15.65 35.39
N CYS A 17 3.53 -15.37 36.61
CA CYS A 17 4.08 -14.09 37.05
C CYS A 17 5.34 -13.68 36.27
N GLY A 18 5.50 -12.37 36.09
CA GLY A 18 6.81 -11.70 36.13
C GLY A 18 7.54 -11.54 34.80
N LEU A 19 7.56 -10.31 34.28
CA LEU A 19 8.76 -9.45 34.34
C LEU A 19 8.46 -8.11 33.64
N VAL A 20 8.19 -7.10 34.46
CA VAL A 20 8.40 -5.71 34.11
C VAL A 20 9.91 -5.49 34.12
N SER A 21 10.48 -5.06 32.99
CA SER A 21 11.85 -4.54 32.94
C SER A 21 11.98 -3.56 31.78
N SER A 22 11.60 -2.31 32.04
CA SER A 22 12.42 -1.16 31.62
C SER A 22 13.19 -0.73 32.85
N PRO A 23 14.51 -0.52 32.75
CA PRO A 23 14.94 0.88 32.66
C PRO A 23 16.26 1.07 31.89
N PHE A 24 16.30 2.02 30.95
CA PHE A 24 17.48 2.88 30.77
C PHE A 24 17.01 4.25 30.29
N ALA A 25 16.57 5.05 31.25
CA ALA A 25 16.66 6.50 31.19
C ALA A 25 17.93 6.87 31.98
N GLN A 26 18.82 7.63 31.36
CA GLN A 26 19.96 8.23 32.05
C GLN A 26 19.68 9.74 32.24
N PRO A 27 19.78 10.27 33.48
CA PRO A 27 19.49 11.67 33.80
C PRO A 27 20.65 12.64 33.44
N PRO A 28 20.38 13.97 33.41
CA PRO A 28 21.26 14.98 32.85
C PRO A 28 22.42 15.39 33.78
N ALA A 29 23.53 15.86 33.20
CA ALA A 29 24.66 16.42 33.94
C ALA A 29 24.46 17.92 34.27
N PRO A 30 24.90 18.40 35.47
CA PRO A 30 24.80 19.80 35.90
C PRO A 30 25.94 20.71 35.36
N PRO A 31 25.82 22.05 35.51
CA PRO A 31 26.48 23.03 34.64
C PRO A 31 27.87 23.47 35.14
N GLY A 32 28.74 23.83 34.19
CA GLY A 32 30.02 24.50 34.44
C GLY A 32 30.21 25.72 33.53
N THR A 33 30.27 26.90 34.14
CA THR A 33 30.86 28.16 33.63
C THR A 33 32.39 28.10 33.84
N ALA A 34 33.32 28.73 33.12
CA ALA A 34 33.34 29.91 32.26
C ALA A 34 34.56 29.90 31.30
N SER A 35 34.52 30.84 30.35
CA SER A 35 35.51 31.20 29.30
C SER A 35 36.88 31.68 29.83
N PRO A 36 37.95 31.75 28.99
CA PRO A 36 38.07 32.82 27.98
C PRO A 36 38.58 32.39 26.58
N SER A 37 38.22 33.21 25.59
CA SER A 37 38.70 33.17 24.20
C SER A 37 40.20 33.50 24.08
N PRO A 38 40.84 33.03 22.98
CA PRO A 38 41.39 34.00 22.05
C PRO A 38 40.97 33.74 20.59
N SER A 39 40.79 34.86 19.91
CA SER A 39 40.42 35.01 18.50
C SER A 39 41.38 34.29 17.55
N GLY A 40 40.81 33.51 16.64
CA GLY A 40 41.52 32.90 15.53
C GLY A 40 40.52 32.42 14.48
N THR A 41 40.06 33.34 13.63
CA THR A 41 39.13 33.03 12.53
C THR A 41 39.89 32.26 11.44
N ALA A 42 39.96 30.94 11.58
CA ALA A 42 40.24 30.04 10.47
C ALA A 42 38.93 29.76 9.73
N PRO A 43 38.90 29.78 8.39
CA PRO A 43 37.68 29.51 7.64
C PRO A 43 37.25 28.07 7.92
N THR A 44 36.09 27.94 8.58
CA THR A 44 35.38 26.66 8.70
C THR A 44 35.16 26.13 7.29
N PRO A 45 35.64 24.92 6.95
CA PRO A 45 35.24 24.30 5.70
C PRO A 45 33.73 24.16 5.74
N ALA A 46 33.06 24.76 4.76
CA ALA A 46 31.64 24.56 4.55
C ALA A 46 31.35 23.05 4.62
N PRO A 47 30.25 22.61 5.27
CA PRO A 47 29.89 21.21 5.21
C PRO A 47 29.82 20.83 3.74
N SER A 48 30.70 19.91 3.31
CA SER A 48 30.54 19.23 2.03
C SER A 48 29.07 18.82 1.95
N PRO A 49 28.38 19.05 0.82
CA PRO A 49 27.05 18.49 0.66
C PRO A 49 27.24 16.99 0.88
N SER A 50 26.71 16.48 2.00
CA SER A 50 26.60 15.05 2.19
C SER A 50 25.91 14.58 0.92
N ALA A 51 26.61 13.75 0.15
CA ALA A 51 26.06 13.17 -1.06
C ALA A 51 24.64 12.74 -0.71
N GLU A 52 23.66 13.47 -1.24
CA GLU A 52 22.28 13.05 -1.21
C GLU A 52 22.33 11.72 -1.94
N SER A 53 22.43 10.64 -1.17
CA SER A 53 22.50 9.28 -1.67
C SER A 53 21.39 9.17 -2.69
N VAL A 54 21.74 8.98 -3.97
CA VAL A 54 20.82 9.18 -5.09
C VAL A 54 19.54 8.37 -4.82
N ARG A 55 18.50 9.06 -4.34
CA ARG A 55 17.22 8.47 -3.98
C ARG A 55 16.42 8.40 -5.27
N LEU A 56 15.94 7.19 -5.59
CA LEU A 56 15.17 6.78 -6.76
C LEU A 56 14.83 7.90 -7.77
N THR A 57 15.35 7.83 -9.00
CA THR A 57 14.99 8.79 -10.06
C THR A 57 13.78 8.33 -10.90
N VAL A 58 13.19 9.24 -11.68
CA VAL A 58 12.14 8.89 -12.66
C VAL A 58 12.64 7.91 -13.73
N PRO A 59 13.83 8.07 -14.33
CA PRO A 59 14.43 7.04 -15.19
C PRO A 59 14.56 5.67 -14.53
N ASP A 60 14.99 5.62 -13.26
CA ASP A 60 15.11 4.36 -12.52
C ASP A 60 13.75 3.70 -12.30
N ALA A 61 12.72 4.47 -11.94
CA ALA A 61 11.36 3.98 -11.80
C ALA A 61 10.79 3.43 -13.12
N LYS A 62 11.07 4.09 -14.25
CA LYS A 62 10.70 3.59 -15.60
C LYS A 62 11.39 2.27 -15.92
N LYS A 63 12.70 2.19 -15.66
CA LYS A 63 13.48 0.96 -15.86
C LYS A 63 12.95 -0.17 -14.98
N ALA A 64 12.68 0.11 -13.71
CA ALA A 64 12.14 -0.86 -12.76
C ALA A 64 10.77 -1.40 -13.19
N ALA A 65 9.83 -0.51 -13.57
CA ALA A 65 8.52 -0.94 -14.05
C ALA A 65 8.62 -1.77 -15.35
N ALA A 66 9.47 -1.37 -16.29
CA ALA A 66 9.68 -2.12 -17.53
C ALA A 66 10.28 -3.52 -17.27
N SER A 67 11.28 -3.60 -16.39
CA SER A 67 11.87 -4.88 -15.98
C SER A 67 10.85 -5.78 -15.30
N TRP A 68 10.06 -5.25 -14.36
CA TRP A 68 9.02 -6.01 -13.68
C TRP A 68 7.96 -6.54 -14.66
N VAL A 69 7.49 -5.71 -15.61
CA VAL A 69 6.53 -6.15 -16.64
C VAL A 69 7.12 -7.24 -17.52
N ALA A 70 8.39 -7.11 -17.91
CA ALA A 70 9.07 -8.12 -18.72
C ALA A 70 9.21 -9.46 -17.97
N GLU A 71 9.59 -9.41 -16.69
CA GLU A 71 9.70 -10.59 -15.83
C GLU A 71 8.34 -11.24 -15.62
N HIS A 72 7.35 -10.48 -15.17
CA HIS A 72 5.99 -10.96 -14.99
C HIS A 72 5.46 -11.66 -16.25
N ASN A 73 5.61 -11.03 -17.42
CA ASN A 73 5.18 -11.61 -18.70
C ASN A 73 5.95 -12.87 -19.12
N ARG A 74 7.16 -13.09 -18.60
CA ARG A 74 7.90 -14.33 -18.80
C ARG A 74 7.38 -15.40 -17.85
N THR A 75 7.25 -15.05 -16.57
CA THR A 75 6.80 -15.94 -15.49
C THR A 75 5.40 -16.47 -15.74
N VAL A 76 4.44 -15.61 -16.09
CA VAL A 76 3.06 -16.06 -16.33
C VAL A 76 2.93 -16.98 -17.54
N LYS A 77 3.94 -17.19 -18.39
CA LYS A 77 3.84 -18.20 -19.47
C LYS A 77 3.96 -19.63 -18.96
N ASP A 78 4.60 -19.83 -17.81
CA ASP A 78 4.80 -21.14 -17.21
C ASP A 78 3.54 -21.58 -16.47
N ARG A 79 2.95 -22.72 -16.88
CA ARG A 79 1.62 -23.15 -16.44
C ARG A 79 1.47 -23.16 -14.91
N ASP A 80 2.49 -23.55 -14.17
CA ASP A 80 2.32 -23.74 -12.73
C ASP A 80 3.21 -22.76 -11.94
N TRP A 81 3.48 -21.56 -12.50
CA TRP A 81 4.40 -20.57 -11.90
C TRP A 81 4.04 -20.18 -10.46
N TRP A 82 2.76 -20.27 -10.10
CA TRP A 82 2.24 -19.97 -8.78
C TRP A 82 2.59 -21.01 -7.70
N ASP A 83 2.97 -22.24 -8.09
CA ASP A 83 3.40 -23.26 -7.13
C ASP A 83 4.76 -22.89 -6.51
N ASP A 84 5.55 -22.09 -7.23
CA ASP A 84 6.84 -21.62 -6.78
C ASP A 84 6.69 -20.35 -5.91
N ALA A 85 6.95 -20.49 -4.61
CA ALA A 85 6.98 -19.36 -3.67
C ALA A 85 7.99 -18.27 -4.09
N SER A 86 9.14 -18.65 -4.63
CA SER A 86 10.19 -17.70 -5.00
C SER A 86 9.77 -16.79 -6.16
N LYS A 87 9.11 -17.34 -7.20
CA LYS A 87 8.57 -16.55 -8.32
C LYS A 87 7.49 -15.57 -7.88
N ARG A 88 6.64 -15.98 -6.93
CA ARG A 88 5.61 -15.10 -6.34
C ARG A 88 6.25 -13.97 -5.53
N ASP A 89 7.22 -14.32 -4.70
CA ASP A 89 7.95 -13.38 -3.83
C ASP A 89 8.83 -12.42 -4.61
N GLU A 90 9.31 -12.82 -5.79
CA GLU A 90 10.09 -11.97 -6.71
C GLU A 90 9.21 -10.87 -7.31
N LEU A 91 7.97 -11.19 -7.69
CA LEU A 91 7.10 -10.27 -8.42
C LEU A 91 6.23 -9.41 -7.52
N PHE A 92 5.77 -9.92 -6.37
CA PHE A 92 4.67 -9.32 -5.62
C PHE A 92 4.96 -9.18 -4.13
N TRP A 93 4.64 -7.99 -3.61
CA TRP A 93 4.37 -7.78 -2.19
C TRP A 93 2.96 -8.23 -1.84
N ASP A 94 2.76 -8.53 -0.55
CA ASP A 94 1.59 -9.14 0.07
C ASP A 94 0.25 -8.74 -0.57
N GLY A 95 -0.03 -7.44 -0.76
CA GLY A 95 -1.30 -6.96 -1.31
C GLY A 95 -1.60 -7.34 -2.75
N THR A 96 -0.59 -7.61 -3.56
CA THR A 96 -0.77 -7.93 -4.99
C THR A 96 -0.63 -9.42 -5.30
N ARG A 97 -0.39 -10.26 -4.30
CA ARG A 97 -0.30 -11.71 -4.47
C ARG A 97 -1.66 -12.35 -4.86
N HIS A 98 -2.78 -11.64 -4.75
CA HIS A 98 -4.07 -12.12 -5.26
C HIS A 98 -4.08 -12.31 -6.79
N GLU A 99 -3.21 -11.64 -7.54
CA GLU A 99 -3.01 -11.87 -8.98
C GLU A 99 -2.60 -13.32 -9.28
N VAL A 100 -1.91 -13.97 -8.33
CA VAL A 100 -1.55 -15.40 -8.39
C VAL A 100 -2.82 -16.26 -8.43
N VAL A 101 -3.81 -15.95 -7.58
CA VAL A 101 -5.06 -16.72 -7.49
C VAL A 101 -5.91 -16.51 -8.71
N LEU A 102 -5.98 -15.27 -9.20
CA LEU A 102 -6.68 -14.97 -10.44
C LEU A 102 -6.14 -15.84 -11.57
N ASP A 103 -4.83 -15.88 -11.74
CA ASP A 103 -4.20 -16.69 -12.78
C ASP A 103 -4.38 -18.21 -12.55
N GLN A 104 -4.31 -18.67 -11.30
CA GLN A 104 -4.55 -20.06 -10.92
C GLN A 104 -6.00 -20.49 -11.19
N GLY A 105 -6.98 -19.72 -10.70
CA GLY A 105 -8.41 -20.00 -10.84
C GLY A 105 -8.85 -20.06 -12.30
N HIS A 106 -8.35 -19.17 -13.16
CA HIS A 106 -8.61 -19.25 -14.61
C HIS A 106 -8.18 -20.59 -15.24
N VAL A 107 -7.16 -21.26 -14.68
CA VAL A 107 -6.69 -22.57 -15.17
C VAL A 107 -7.44 -23.72 -14.51
N GLU A 108 -7.73 -23.63 -13.21
CA GLU A 108 -8.47 -24.65 -12.47
C GLU A 108 -9.93 -24.78 -12.93
N ASP A 109 -10.58 -23.66 -13.29
CA ASP A 109 -11.95 -23.62 -13.82
C ASP A 109 -12.08 -24.20 -15.24
N GLY A 110 -11.02 -24.85 -15.75
CA GLY A 110 -11.07 -25.69 -16.95
C GLY A 110 -10.76 -24.98 -18.26
N ASP A 111 -10.53 -23.67 -18.26
CA ASP A 111 -10.18 -22.91 -19.45
C ASP A 111 -8.67 -22.93 -19.74
N LYS A 112 -8.14 -24.15 -19.88
CA LYS A 112 -6.71 -24.44 -20.12
C LYS A 112 -6.19 -23.85 -21.45
N GLY A 113 -7.09 -23.41 -22.33
CA GLY A 113 -6.79 -22.80 -23.62
C GLY A 113 -6.75 -21.25 -23.60
N LYS A 114 -7.23 -20.60 -22.53
CA LYS A 114 -7.12 -19.15 -22.41
C LYS A 114 -5.66 -18.74 -22.30
N ILE A 115 -5.17 -18.10 -23.35
CA ILE A 115 -3.86 -17.47 -23.38
C ILE A 115 -3.80 -16.47 -22.22
N ARG A 116 -2.93 -16.75 -21.26
CA ARG A 116 -2.62 -15.84 -20.16
C ARG A 116 -2.24 -14.50 -20.74
N LYS A 117 -2.85 -13.46 -20.21
CA LYS A 117 -2.77 -12.14 -20.83
C LYS A 117 -1.53 -11.45 -20.31
N PRO A 118 -0.44 -11.38 -21.10
CA PRO A 118 0.70 -10.58 -20.69
C PRO A 118 0.25 -9.14 -20.49
N ILE A 119 0.81 -8.49 -19.47
CA ILE A 119 0.68 -7.07 -19.27
C ILE A 119 1.38 -6.36 -20.42
N ARG A 120 0.60 -5.65 -21.23
CA ARG A 120 1.12 -4.73 -22.24
C ARG A 120 0.67 -3.34 -21.88
N LEU A 121 1.60 -2.54 -21.36
CA LEU A 121 1.32 -1.14 -21.06
C LEU A 121 1.02 -0.39 -22.37
N THR A 122 -0.13 0.25 -22.45
CA THR A 122 -0.59 1.05 -23.58
C THR A 122 -0.89 2.48 -23.14
N GLY A 123 -0.82 3.41 -24.09
CA GLY A 123 -1.13 4.81 -23.84
C GLY A 123 -0.09 5.52 -22.96
N ARG A 124 -0.49 6.66 -22.39
CA ARG A 124 0.39 7.50 -21.57
C ARG A 124 0.65 6.84 -20.22
N GLN A 125 1.92 6.65 -19.90
CA GLN A 125 2.39 6.23 -18.58
C GLN A 125 2.80 7.46 -17.77
N THR A 126 2.31 7.57 -16.54
CA THR A 126 2.66 8.66 -15.62
C THR A 126 3.29 8.08 -14.37
N TYR A 127 4.49 8.56 -14.02
CA TYR A 127 5.27 8.09 -12.88
C TYR A 127 5.27 9.16 -11.80
N TYR A 128 4.94 8.77 -10.58
CA TYR A 128 4.93 9.61 -9.39
C TYR A 128 6.04 9.11 -8.46
N VAL A 129 7.19 9.76 -8.52
CA VAL A 129 8.38 9.39 -7.75
C VAL A 129 8.59 10.42 -6.65
N PRO A 130 8.51 10.04 -5.36
CA PRO A 130 8.68 10.99 -4.28
C PRO A 130 10.15 11.36 -4.09
N ARG A 131 10.43 12.66 -3.90
CA ARG A 131 11.78 13.13 -3.59
C ARG A 131 12.30 12.53 -2.28
N ARG A 132 11.42 12.51 -1.27
CA ARG A 132 11.72 11.98 0.07
C ARG A 132 11.22 10.55 0.17
N GLN A 133 12.15 9.62 0.04
CA GLN A 133 11.93 8.19 0.31
C GLN A 133 12.07 7.88 1.81
N PRO A 134 11.36 6.88 2.35
CA PRO A 134 11.53 6.43 3.73
C PRO A 134 12.92 5.78 3.95
N PRO A 135 13.43 5.73 5.20
CA PRO A 135 14.79 5.26 5.49
C PRO A 135 15.05 3.75 5.30
N GLY A 136 14.04 2.94 4.95
CA GLY A 136 14.17 1.48 4.82
C GLY A 136 13.85 0.94 3.43
N GLY A 137 13.73 1.82 2.43
CA GLY A 137 13.40 1.42 1.08
C GLY A 137 12.79 2.55 0.26
N GLU A 138 12.37 2.22 -0.95
CA GLU A 138 11.92 3.19 -1.92
C GLU A 138 10.63 2.73 -2.60
N TRP A 139 9.77 3.68 -2.95
CA TRP A 139 8.57 3.42 -3.72
C TRP A 139 8.37 4.44 -4.84
N PHE A 140 7.55 4.05 -5.81
CA PHE A 140 6.94 4.96 -6.77
C PHE A 140 5.54 4.46 -7.14
N ILE A 141 4.74 5.34 -7.73
CA ILE A 141 3.44 4.98 -8.32
C ILE A 141 3.52 5.15 -9.83
N LEU A 142 2.99 4.18 -10.56
CA LEU A 142 2.76 4.21 -12.00
C LEU A 142 1.26 4.24 -12.28
N GLN A 143 0.82 5.20 -13.07
CA GLN A 143 -0.46 5.15 -13.76
C GLN A 143 -0.24 4.71 -15.20
N ALA A 144 -0.88 3.61 -15.61
CA ALA A 144 -0.77 3.09 -16.97
C ALA A 144 -2.07 2.40 -17.40
N THR A 145 -2.32 2.32 -18.72
CA THR A 145 -3.41 1.48 -19.25
C THR A 145 -2.82 0.16 -19.74
N TYR A 146 -3.61 -0.90 -19.74
CA TYR A 146 -3.21 -2.19 -20.32
C TYR A 146 -3.94 -2.44 -21.63
N ARG A 147 -3.30 -3.15 -22.56
CA ARG A 147 -3.96 -3.60 -23.78
C ARG A 147 -5.18 -4.45 -23.46
N GLY A 148 -6.33 -4.08 -24.02
CA GLY A 148 -7.59 -4.78 -23.81
C GLY A 148 -8.30 -4.41 -22.49
N GLN A 149 -7.78 -3.43 -21.76
CA GLN A 149 -8.47 -2.77 -20.65
C GLN A 149 -8.88 -1.37 -21.11
N ASP A 150 -10.05 -0.92 -20.67
CA ASP A 150 -10.64 0.38 -21.01
C ASP A 150 -10.32 1.48 -19.99
N ARG A 151 -9.70 1.10 -18.86
CA ARG A 151 -9.39 2.01 -17.75
C ARG A 151 -7.91 1.98 -17.38
N PRO A 152 -7.33 3.14 -17.04
CA PRO A 152 -5.99 3.19 -16.45
C PRO A 152 -5.99 2.52 -15.07
N HIS A 153 -4.87 1.90 -14.73
CA HIS A 153 -4.58 1.31 -13.44
C HIS A 153 -3.58 2.17 -12.68
N VAL A 154 -3.66 2.10 -11.35
CA VAL A 154 -2.70 2.67 -10.41
C VAL A 154 -1.90 1.52 -9.82
N LEU A 155 -0.57 1.61 -9.94
CA LEU A 155 0.38 0.58 -9.57
C LEU A 155 1.38 1.17 -8.60
N ALA A 156 1.43 0.71 -7.35
CA ALA A 156 2.51 1.05 -6.44
C ALA A 156 3.60 -0.01 -6.49
N PHE A 157 4.85 0.43 -6.58
CA PHE A 157 6.02 -0.42 -6.49
C PHE A 157 6.79 -0.09 -5.23
N TRP A 158 7.35 -1.11 -4.58
CA TRP A 158 8.17 -0.98 -3.39
C TRP A 158 9.38 -1.89 -3.46
N ARG A 159 10.51 -1.39 -2.97
CA ARG A 159 11.69 -2.19 -2.64
C ARG A 159 12.22 -1.82 -1.25
N PRO A 160 12.63 -2.81 -0.45
CA PRO A 160 13.59 -2.62 0.62
C PRO A 160 14.93 -2.14 0.08
N GLU A 161 15.76 -1.58 0.96
CA GLU A 161 17.14 -1.23 0.60
C GLU A 161 17.92 -2.46 0.11
N GLY A 162 18.61 -2.33 -1.03
CA GLY A 162 19.38 -3.42 -1.65
C GLY A 162 18.56 -4.44 -2.44
N GLU A 163 17.22 -4.34 -2.46
CA GLU A 163 16.34 -5.26 -3.19
C GLU A 163 15.83 -4.72 -4.54
N SER A 164 15.21 -5.60 -5.33
CA SER A 164 14.50 -5.23 -6.56
C SER A 164 13.09 -4.71 -6.26
N PHE A 165 12.58 -3.84 -7.13
CA PHE A 165 11.19 -3.37 -7.04
C PHE A 165 10.21 -4.49 -7.35
N LYS A 166 9.20 -4.62 -6.49
CA LYS A 166 8.08 -5.53 -6.66
C LYS A 166 6.79 -4.74 -6.66
N LEU A 167 5.77 -5.25 -7.33
CA LEU A 167 4.44 -4.64 -7.29
C LEU A 167 3.88 -4.80 -5.87
N ALA A 168 3.27 -3.76 -5.32
CA ALA A 168 2.79 -3.74 -3.94
C ALA A 168 1.32 -3.37 -3.76
N ALA A 169 0.78 -2.61 -4.72
CA ALA A 169 -0.65 -2.41 -4.85
C ALA A 169 -0.98 -2.23 -6.34
N LYS A 170 -2.12 -2.76 -6.77
CA LYS A 170 -2.67 -2.57 -8.11
C LYS A 170 -4.16 -2.42 -8.04
N SER A 171 -4.69 -1.41 -8.72
CA SER A 171 -6.14 -1.22 -8.83
C SER A 171 -6.51 -0.43 -10.07
N PRO A 172 -7.58 -0.79 -10.81
CA PRO A 172 -8.11 0.03 -11.88
C PRO A 172 -8.77 1.29 -11.31
N LEU A 173 -8.61 2.42 -11.99
CA LEU A 173 -9.43 3.59 -11.71
C LEU A 173 -10.91 3.25 -11.96
N HIS A 174 -11.81 3.84 -11.18
CA HIS A 174 -13.23 3.80 -11.47
C HIS A 174 -13.53 4.61 -12.74
N TYR A 175 -14.59 4.24 -13.47
CA TYR A 175 -14.98 4.96 -14.69
C TYR A 175 -15.19 6.46 -14.40
N GLY A 176 -14.64 7.31 -15.28
CA GLY A 176 -14.72 8.77 -15.14
C GLY A 176 -13.81 9.36 -14.05
N GLN A 177 -13.18 8.54 -13.21
CA GLN A 177 -12.24 9.03 -12.19
C GLN A 177 -10.85 9.27 -12.77
N ARG A 178 -10.10 10.18 -12.13
CA ARG A 178 -8.73 10.53 -12.49
C ARG A 178 -7.90 10.69 -11.24
N ILE A 179 -6.63 10.31 -11.31
CA ILE A 179 -5.68 10.64 -10.23
C ILE A 179 -5.56 12.17 -10.14
N PRO A 180 -5.69 12.77 -8.94
CA PRO A 180 -5.56 14.20 -8.76
C PRO A 180 -4.15 14.68 -9.11
N ALA A 181 -4.05 15.90 -9.62
CA ALA A 181 -2.76 16.45 -10.01
C ALA A 181 -1.80 16.52 -8.80
N PRO A 182 -0.57 15.99 -8.90
CA PRO A 182 0.38 16.01 -7.81
C PRO A 182 0.95 17.42 -7.59
N GLN A 183 1.37 17.69 -6.36
CA GLN A 183 2.34 18.74 -6.06
C GLN A 183 3.72 18.23 -6.48
N LEU A 184 4.32 18.90 -7.46
CA LEU A 184 5.63 18.59 -8.01
C LEU A 184 6.67 19.60 -7.53
N ASP A 185 7.91 19.14 -7.30
CA ASP A 185 9.07 20.02 -7.20
C ASP A 185 9.57 20.46 -8.59
N ALA A 186 10.63 21.28 -8.63
CA ALA A 186 11.15 21.87 -9.86
C ALA A 186 11.66 20.82 -10.85
N GLU A 187 12.09 19.66 -10.36
CA GLU A 187 12.60 18.56 -11.17
C GLU A 187 11.53 17.50 -11.47
N GLY A 188 10.29 17.71 -11.03
CA GLY A 188 9.14 16.86 -11.34
C GLY A 188 8.91 15.68 -10.40
N TYR A 189 9.51 15.67 -9.21
CA TYR A 189 9.24 14.69 -8.17
C TYR A 189 8.00 15.08 -7.37
N VAL A 190 7.24 14.08 -6.91
CA VAL A 190 6.08 14.34 -6.07
C VAL A 190 6.48 14.61 -4.62
N ALA A 191 5.74 15.48 -3.94
CA ALA A 191 5.82 15.58 -2.50
C ALA A 191 5.11 14.37 -1.85
N ALA A 192 5.83 13.53 -1.12
CA ALA A 192 5.24 12.39 -0.42
C ALA A 192 4.17 12.84 0.59
N ALA A 193 3.05 12.13 0.65
CA ALA A 193 2.03 12.39 1.65
C ALA A 193 2.40 11.70 2.98
N PRO A 194 1.97 12.23 4.15
CA PRO A 194 2.32 11.65 5.44
C PRO A 194 1.83 10.21 5.57
N ARG A 195 2.69 9.32 6.09
CA ARG A 195 2.33 7.92 6.31
C ARG A 195 1.20 7.76 7.33
N VAL A 196 1.17 8.60 8.36
CA VAL A 196 0.15 8.55 9.44
C VAL A 196 -1.26 8.73 8.87
N ASP A 197 -1.43 9.63 7.90
CA ASP A 197 -2.71 9.84 7.22
C ASP A 197 -3.12 8.60 6.41
N GLY A 198 -2.20 8.00 5.66
CA GLY A 198 -2.45 6.74 4.93
C GLY A 198 -2.88 5.60 5.86
N THR A 199 -2.20 5.44 6.99
CA THR A 199 -2.56 4.48 8.05
C THR A 199 -3.98 4.72 8.58
N ALA A 200 -4.33 5.96 8.91
CA ALA A 200 -5.67 6.29 9.41
C ALA A 200 -6.77 6.03 8.36
N ILE A 201 -6.50 6.33 7.09
CA ILE A 201 -7.40 6.06 5.96
C ILE A 201 -7.63 4.56 5.77
N ALA A 202 -6.55 3.75 5.76
CA ALA A 202 -6.68 2.30 5.59
C ALA A 202 -7.51 1.66 6.70
N LEU A 203 -7.33 2.16 7.92
CA LEU A 203 -8.08 1.70 9.07
C LEU A 203 -9.55 2.12 9.06
N GLU A 204 -9.90 3.27 8.49
CA GLU A 204 -11.28 3.67 8.24
C GLU A 204 -11.96 2.72 7.23
N TYR A 205 -11.23 2.31 6.18
CA TYR A 205 -11.74 1.31 5.24
C TYR A 205 -11.94 -0.07 5.89
N MET A 206 -10.98 -0.53 6.70
CA MET A 206 -11.16 -1.79 7.44
C MET A 206 -12.37 -1.74 8.37
N ALA A 207 -12.56 -0.65 9.11
CA ALA A 207 -13.71 -0.48 9.99
C ALA A 207 -15.03 -0.56 9.21
N PHE A 208 -15.09 0.13 8.06
CA PHE A 208 -16.24 0.11 7.17
C PHE A 208 -16.59 -1.30 6.67
N TRP A 209 -15.60 -2.09 6.24
CA TRP A 209 -15.83 -3.45 5.72
C TRP A 209 -16.13 -4.47 6.82
N ASN A 210 -15.47 -4.35 7.98
CA ASN A 210 -15.60 -5.30 9.07
C ASN A 210 -16.87 -5.10 9.90
N ASN A 211 -17.45 -3.90 9.88
CA ASN A 211 -18.62 -3.58 10.68
C ASN A 211 -19.76 -3.04 9.79
N SER A 212 -20.62 -3.96 9.36
CA SER A 212 -21.76 -3.65 8.48
C SER A 212 -22.81 -2.72 9.10
N THR A 213 -22.78 -2.52 10.42
CA THR A 213 -23.66 -1.61 11.16
C THR A 213 -23.02 -0.26 11.46
N ASP A 214 -21.75 -0.05 11.10
CA ASP A 214 -21.04 1.18 11.42
C ASP A 214 -21.53 2.34 10.57
N LYS A 215 -22.47 3.09 11.14
CA LYS A 215 -22.91 4.39 10.63
C LYS A 215 -21.98 5.52 11.09
N ARG A 216 -21.02 5.25 11.98
CA ARG A 216 -20.09 6.25 12.52
C ARG A 216 -18.83 6.31 11.64
N GLY A 217 -18.98 6.74 10.39
CA GLY A 217 -17.79 7.14 9.63
C GLY A 217 -17.08 8.26 10.39
N GLY A 218 -15.85 8.06 10.87
CA GLY A 218 -15.13 9.11 11.62
C GLY A 218 -14.46 8.74 12.94
N THR A 219 -14.39 7.49 13.39
CA THR A 219 -13.72 7.17 14.68
C THR A 219 -12.24 7.59 14.70
N ARG A 220 -11.60 7.69 13.52
CA ARG A 220 -10.18 8.10 13.35
C ARG A 220 -10.01 9.50 12.75
N GLY A 221 -11.09 10.28 12.74
CA GLY A 221 -11.12 11.62 12.14
C GLY A 221 -11.19 11.64 10.61
N TYR A 222 -11.08 10.49 9.92
CA TYR A 222 -11.37 10.34 8.49
C TYR A 222 -12.69 9.58 8.30
N ARG A 223 -13.39 9.80 7.18
CA ARG A 223 -14.63 9.09 6.84
C ARG A 223 -14.75 8.85 5.35
N LEU A 224 -15.35 7.73 4.95
CA LEU A 224 -15.72 7.54 3.54
C LEU A 224 -16.77 8.58 3.12
N ALA A 225 -16.53 9.27 2.00
CA ALA A 225 -17.51 10.14 1.36
C ALA A 225 -18.82 9.40 1.11
N LYS A 226 -19.95 10.13 1.15
CA LYS A 226 -21.30 9.57 1.09
C LYS A 226 -21.51 8.67 -0.14
N ASP A 227 -21.01 9.11 -1.28
CA ASP A 227 -21.24 8.48 -2.58
C ASP A 227 -20.01 7.72 -3.10
N ASN A 228 -19.20 7.17 -2.18
CA ASN A 228 -18.06 6.32 -2.55
C ASN A 228 -18.46 4.99 -3.18
N TYR A 229 -17.63 4.49 -4.09
CA TYR A 229 -17.80 3.18 -4.73
C TYR A 229 -17.90 2.04 -3.71
N SER A 230 -17.02 1.98 -2.70
CA SER A 230 -17.13 0.99 -1.62
C SER A 230 -18.46 1.04 -0.86
N ARG A 231 -19.09 2.22 -0.70
CA ARG A 231 -20.42 2.33 -0.06
C ARG A 231 -21.53 1.74 -0.92
N LEU A 232 -21.41 1.83 -2.24
CA LEU A 232 -22.35 1.22 -3.17
C LEU A 232 -22.14 -0.30 -3.29
N ALA A 233 -20.87 -0.74 -3.21
CA ALA A 233 -20.50 -2.14 -3.30
C ALA A 233 -20.79 -2.92 -2.01
N HIS A 234 -20.51 -2.35 -0.84
CA HIS A 234 -20.62 -3.05 0.44
C HIS A 234 -21.99 -3.69 0.71
N PRO A 235 -23.15 -3.03 0.50
CA PRO A 235 -24.46 -3.69 0.64
C PRO A 235 -24.71 -4.86 -0.33
N ARG A 236 -23.99 -4.89 -1.47
CA ARG A 236 -24.05 -6.00 -2.44
C ARG A 236 -23.15 -7.15 -2.02
N VAL A 237 -21.93 -6.84 -1.57
CA VAL A 237 -20.92 -7.81 -1.13
C VAL A 237 -21.31 -8.48 0.20
N SER A 238 -21.87 -7.72 1.15
CA SER A 238 -22.20 -8.23 2.50
C SER A 238 -23.34 -9.26 2.53
N LYS A 239 -23.99 -9.55 1.40
CA LYS A 239 -24.97 -10.63 1.27
C LYS A 239 -24.36 -12.01 1.03
N GLY A 240 -23.03 -12.10 0.89
CA GLY A 240 -22.26 -13.35 0.86
C GLY A 240 -20.98 -13.23 1.72
N LEU A 241 -20.86 -14.11 2.72
CA LEU A 241 -19.78 -14.47 3.67
C LEU A 241 -18.34 -13.85 3.70
N TYR A 242 -18.00 -12.72 3.07
CA TYR A 242 -16.58 -12.46 2.68
C TYR A 242 -16.00 -11.05 2.96
N ALA A 243 -16.35 -10.39 4.07
CA ALA A 243 -16.02 -8.95 4.22
C ALA A 243 -15.09 -8.57 5.38
N SER A 244 -14.57 -9.51 6.19
CA SER A 244 -13.64 -9.12 7.26
C SER A 244 -12.20 -9.08 6.78
N PHE A 245 -11.51 -7.97 6.98
CA PHE A 245 -10.07 -7.83 6.79
C PHE A 245 -9.35 -7.78 8.14
N SER A 246 -8.20 -8.44 8.23
CA SER A 246 -7.40 -8.52 9.47
C SER A 246 -6.27 -7.49 9.52
N SER A 247 -5.79 -7.03 8.37
CA SER A 247 -4.68 -6.07 8.26
C SER A 247 -4.72 -5.29 6.95
N PHE A 248 -3.74 -4.41 6.75
CA PHE A 248 -3.55 -3.64 5.53
C PHE A 248 -2.05 -3.51 5.21
N THR A 249 -1.72 -3.26 3.93
CA THR A 249 -0.33 -3.05 3.49
C THR A 249 0.19 -1.66 3.86
N ALA A 250 1.47 -1.39 3.62
CA ALA A 250 1.96 -0.01 3.58
C ALA A 250 1.13 0.85 2.61
N SER A 251 0.97 2.13 2.93
CA SER A 251 0.29 3.11 2.08
C SER A 251 1.31 3.94 1.32
N TYR A 252 1.13 4.03 0.01
CA TYR A 252 1.96 4.81 -0.89
C TYR A 252 1.16 6.02 -1.37
N GLY A 253 1.70 7.22 -1.31
CA GLY A 253 0.89 8.40 -1.59
C GLY A 253 1.64 9.72 -1.68
N PHE A 254 1.01 10.68 -2.34
CA PHE A 254 1.57 12.01 -2.60
C PHE A 254 0.57 13.13 -2.29
N ARG A 255 1.12 14.32 -2.03
CA ARG A 255 0.35 15.55 -1.87
C ARG A 255 -0.15 16.02 -3.21
N THR A 256 -1.42 16.40 -3.27
CA THR A 256 -2.02 16.95 -4.48
C THR A 256 -1.77 18.45 -4.56
N ARG A 257 -1.81 19.01 -5.76
CA ARG A 257 -1.50 20.42 -6.02
C ARG A 257 -2.39 21.39 -5.26
N ASP A 258 -3.64 21.01 -5.02
CA ASP A 258 -4.62 21.78 -4.25
C ASP A 258 -4.41 21.65 -2.73
N GLY A 259 -3.44 20.85 -2.26
CA GLY A 259 -3.08 20.65 -0.86
C GLY A 259 -3.77 19.48 -0.17
N GLY A 260 -4.45 18.61 -0.94
CA GLY A 260 -4.96 17.32 -0.48
C GLY A 260 -3.90 16.21 -0.49
N SER A 261 -4.36 14.96 -0.51
CA SER A 261 -3.50 13.78 -0.58
C SER A 261 -4.16 12.63 -1.34
N PHE A 262 -3.36 11.88 -2.08
CA PHE A 262 -3.76 10.64 -2.72
C PHE A 262 -2.95 9.49 -2.13
N TYR A 263 -3.59 8.34 -1.88
CA TYR A 263 -2.96 7.12 -1.38
C TYR A 263 -3.44 5.89 -2.14
N VAL A 264 -2.58 4.88 -2.21
CA VAL A 264 -2.92 3.52 -2.63
C VAL A 264 -2.38 2.51 -1.62
N PHE A 265 -3.21 1.51 -1.28
CA PHE A 265 -2.89 0.43 -0.33
C PHE A 265 -3.87 -0.74 -0.52
N SER A 266 -3.61 -1.87 0.14
CA SER A 266 -4.47 -3.05 0.10
C SER A 266 -4.94 -3.46 1.49
N LEU A 267 -6.15 -3.99 1.61
CA LEU A 267 -6.69 -4.67 2.79
C LEU A 267 -6.55 -6.18 2.64
N LEU A 268 -6.20 -6.88 3.72
CA LEU A 268 -5.79 -8.29 3.69
C LEU A 268 -6.58 -9.14 4.69
N ASN A 269 -7.09 -10.28 4.25
CA ASN A 269 -7.72 -11.33 5.08
C ASN A 269 -6.73 -12.46 5.42
N PRO A 270 -6.89 -13.27 6.49
CA PRO A 270 -6.09 -14.47 6.71
C PRO A 270 -6.44 -15.61 5.74
N PRO A 271 -5.46 -16.41 5.27
CA PRO A 271 -4.02 -16.16 5.40
C PRO A 271 -3.65 -14.91 4.58
N LYS A 272 -2.84 -14.02 5.17
CA LYS A 272 -2.55 -12.62 4.76
C LYS A 272 -1.85 -12.46 3.40
N ALA A 273 -2.30 -13.12 2.35
CA ALA A 273 -1.66 -13.03 1.04
C ALA A 273 -2.53 -13.40 -0.17
N ILE A 274 -3.65 -14.12 -0.09
CA ILE A 274 -4.12 -14.82 -1.31
C ILE A 274 -5.64 -14.76 -1.52
N PHE A 275 -6.45 -15.03 -0.50
CA PHE A 275 -7.91 -15.04 -0.64
C PHE A 275 -8.50 -13.78 -0.02
N GLN A 276 -9.35 -13.07 -0.75
CA GLN A 276 -10.02 -11.83 -0.34
C GLN A 276 -9.08 -10.66 -0.04
N VAL A 277 -8.68 -9.98 -1.12
CA VAL A 277 -7.91 -8.74 -1.06
C VAL A 277 -8.71 -7.62 -1.71
N LEU A 278 -8.68 -6.45 -1.08
CA LEU A 278 -9.22 -5.22 -1.64
C LEU A 278 -8.11 -4.19 -1.79
N THR A 279 -7.78 -3.80 -3.02
CA THR A 279 -6.84 -2.71 -3.28
C THR A 279 -7.59 -1.42 -3.56
N ILE A 280 -7.18 -0.33 -2.90
CA ILE A 280 -7.90 0.95 -2.88
C ILE A 280 -6.95 2.07 -3.29
N GLY A 281 -7.41 2.96 -4.18
CA GLY A 281 -6.83 4.27 -4.42
C GLY A 281 -7.76 5.37 -3.90
N GLY A 282 -7.38 6.06 -2.83
CA GLY A 282 -8.19 7.07 -2.15
C GLY A 282 -7.61 8.48 -2.24
N PHE A 283 -8.48 9.47 -2.44
CA PHE A 283 -8.16 10.90 -2.41
C PHE A 283 -8.81 11.59 -1.22
N VAL A 284 -8.09 12.49 -0.56
CA VAL A 284 -8.62 13.38 0.47
C VAL A 284 -8.37 14.83 0.05
N PRO A 285 -9.41 15.66 -0.12
CA PRO A 285 -9.24 17.06 -0.49
C PRO A 285 -8.65 17.88 0.66
N ARG A 286 -8.01 19.01 0.32
CA ARG A 286 -7.43 19.94 1.30
C ARG A 286 -8.46 20.37 2.35
N GLY A 287 -8.05 20.33 3.63
CA GLY A 287 -8.91 20.73 4.75
C GLY A 287 -10.08 19.79 5.02
N GLY A 288 -10.25 18.76 4.19
CA GLY A 288 -11.30 17.75 4.33
C GLY A 288 -10.84 16.51 5.08
N LYS A 289 -11.82 15.72 5.47
CA LYS A 289 -11.65 14.38 6.06
C LYS A 289 -12.48 13.31 5.35
N ALA A 290 -13.18 13.70 4.29
CA ALA A 290 -13.90 12.79 3.44
C ALA A 290 -12.92 12.14 2.47
N ILE A 291 -12.80 10.82 2.55
CA ILE A 291 -12.03 10.01 1.62
C ILE A 291 -12.90 9.74 0.41
N GLN A 292 -12.42 10.07 -0.78
CA GLN A 292 -13.04 9.75 -2.06
C GLN A 292 -12.31 8.56 -2.69
N GLU A 293 -13.04 7.50 -3.00
CA GLU A 293 -12.47 6.35 -3.69
C GLU A 293 -12.36 6.63 -5.19
N LEU A 294 -11.15 6.54 -5.74
CA LEU A 294 -10.87 6.79 -7.16
C LEU A 294 -10.48 5.51 -7.90
N ALA A 295 -9.94 4.53 -7.19
CA ALA A 295 -9.62 3.20 -7.69
C ALA A 295 -10.05 2.16 -6.65
N GLY A 296 -10.55 1.03 -7.13
CA GLY A 296 -10.94 -0.09 -6.29
C GLY A 296 -10.95 -1.36 -7.12
N ASP A 297 -10.27 -2.41 -6.62
CA ASP A 297 -10.43 -3.75 -7.15
C ASP A 297 -10.74 -4.73 -6.02
N TRP A 298 -11.83 -5.48 -6.19
CA TRP A 298 -12.26 -6.47 -5.22
C TRP A 298 -12.06 -7.85 -5.81
N TYR A 299 -11.24 -8.64 -5.14
CA TYR A 299 -11.09 -10.05 -5.43
C TYR A 299 -11.62 -10.87 -4.25
N ALA A 300 -12.48 -11.85 -4.52
CA ALA A 300 -13.17 -12.68 -3.53
C ALA A 300 -12.90 -14.16 -3.79
#